data_AF-A0A3A8JNJ1-F1
#
_entry.id   AF-A0A3A8JNJ1-F1
#
_cell.length_a   1.000
_cell.length_b   1.000
_cell.length_c   1.000
_cell.angle_alpha   90.00
_cell.angle_beta   90.00
_cell.angle_gamma   90.00
#
_symmetry.space_group_name_H-M   'P 1'
#
loop_
_entity.id
_entity.type
_entity.pdbx_description
1 polymer ?
#
loop_
_entity_poly.entity_id
_entity_poly.type
_entity_poly.pdbx_seq_one_letter_code
_entity_poly.pdbx_strand_id
1 'polypeptide(L)'
;MLGGIGACALVAVGLVRYAMDFEDVLFVNGLDIPVTITAGSSRFTLEANDHLTRRMSTGAMDVEVVGEGGTLARDTVVVTDERGLFLYNVLGAAPLYTSVIYYSRSSARNDTADSVPQPLAGLPFQRVRPIDFMLTEPPSTMSMRKEDGQTMTRVHLGQAPGGWGTSFNWLLQTQHYTEANRLAEGLLRALPKAPGVDQAAFVSRIALARTEGRLPSIAAAREWRDAYPDDLDAHRMWAHEMMRAGRGAEVRAWYADAVAREPGSMGMVSMLARVEPAEEAIPRLEALVQAHPGESLPQKALCMRYVRQLRWADALPLLEAMAKGDAEYATYRDTHATVLAGLGRREEAARAFGKQLLEVDEAERLDSDDLLLYARLSGGSWRHGGDVVMTKLLARASKDMPEGVLQEWVAAVLGEPVDAEALRKVPAENPYVGAARVLMALAEEPEFAARAVAGVDFRVMRFVGSEAGVLLAAEFERQGDSALAARTLDLTGVSLSFEDLQDVVQGRQPVNAFGVLEWGERAALQLVLARKLDADGKDSKAAYALVKKAALMPGPVTVALKSWDRPTPSNAVAGDSVP
;
A
#
# COMPACT_ATOMS: atom_id res chain seq x y z
N MET A 1 -7.15 -41.41 64.96
CA MET A 1 -6.37 -40.32 64.34
C MET A 1 -5.77 -40.65 62.97
N LEU A 2 -5.75 -41.91 62.50
CA LEU A 2 -5.21 -42.25 61.17
C LEU A 2 -6.20 -42.03 59.99
N GLY A 3 -7.52 -41.96 60.25
CA GLY A 3 -8.53 -41.71 59.20
C GLY A 3 -8.70 -40.25 58.77
N GLY A 4 -8.22 -39.28 59.56
CA GLY A 4 -8.32 -37.85 59.23
C GLY A 4 -7.24 -37.37 58.25
N ILE A 5 -6.06 -37.99 58.28
CA ILE A 5 -4.92 -37.60 57.42
C ILE A 5 -5.15 -38.02 55.97
N GLY A 6 -5.77 -39.20 55.74
CA GLY A 6 -6.09 -39.69 54.40
C GLY A 6 -7.20 -38.88 53.69
N ALA A 7 -8.21 -38.42 54.44
CA ALA A 7 -9.27 -37.56 53.89
C ALA A 7 -8.73 -36.17 53.52
N CYS A 8 -7.86 -35.58 54.35
CA CYS A 8 -7.22 -34.30 54.03
C CYS A 8 -6.26 -34.40 52.83
N ALA A 9 -5.53 -35.51 52.68
CA ALA A 9 -4.64 -35.72 51.53
C ALA A 9 -5.40 -35.91 50.21
N LEU A 10 -6.52 -36.64 50.20
CA LEU A 10 -7.36 -36.80 49.00
C LEU A 10 -8.06 -35.49 48.61
N VAL A 11 -8.53 -34.71 49.59
CA VAL A 11 -9.09 -33.37 49.35
C VAL A 11 -8.01 -32.43 48.81
N ALA A 12 -6.78 -32.49 49.34
CA ALA A 12 -5.66 -31.68 48.85
C ALA A 12 -5.23 -32.07 47.42
N VAL A 13 -5.12 -33.36 47.10
CA VAL A 13 -4.79 -33.84 45.74
C VAL A 13 -5.92 -33.52 44.75
N GLY A 14 -7.18 -33.64 45.17
CA GLY A 14 -8.34 -33.24 44.38
C GLY A 14 -8.39 -31.74 44.11
N LEU A 15 -8.09 -30.90 45.11
CA LEU A 15 -8.00 -29.44 44.97
C LEU A 15 -6.80 -29.01 44.10
N VAL A 16 -5.65 -29.69 44.21
CA VAL A 16 -4.48 -29.41 43.37
C VAL A 16 -4.75 -29.81 41.92
N ARG A 17 -5.36 -30.96 41.67
CA ARG A 17 -5.73 -31.37 40.30
C ARG A 17 -6.79 -30.46 39.70
N TYR A 18 -7.82 -30.11 40.46
CA TYR A 18 -8.82 -29.11 40.06
C TYR A 18 -8.21 -27.73 39.79
N ALA A 19 -7.19 -27.31 40.56
CA ALA A 19 -6.50 -26.05 40.34
C ALA A 19 -5.55 -26.06 39.12
N MET A 20 -5.10 -27.25 38.69
CA MET A 20 -4.29 -27.44 37.48
C MET A 20 -5.12 -27.52 36.20
N ASP A 21 -6.45 -27.61 36.31
CA ASP A 21 -7.34 -27.75 35.15
C ASP A 21 -7.79 -26.39 34.58
N PHE A 22 -7.34 -25.24 35.09
CA PHE A 22 -7.80 -23.91 34.63
C PHE A 22 -6.66 -22.94 34.30
N GLU A 23 -6.79 -22.25 33.17
CA GLU A 23 -5.89 -21.20 32.69
C GLU A 23 -6.63 -19.87 32.54
N ASP A 24 -5.89 -18.76 32.59
CA ASP A 24 -6.44 -17.43 32.35
C ASP A 24 -6.59 -17.16 30.85
N VAL A 25 -7.81 -16.81 30.46
CA VAL A 25 -8.14 -16.35 29.11
C VAL A 25 -8.57 -14.88 29.18
N LEU A 26 -7.84 -14.02 28.47
CA LEU A 26 -8.18 -12.62 28.25
C LEU A 26 -9.12 -12.52 27.05
N PHE A 27 -10.35 -12.07 27.28
CA PHE A 27 -11.30 -11.75 26.23
C PHE A 27 -11.24 -10.25 25.95
N VAL A 28 -11.12 -9.85 24.67
CA VAL A 28 -11.03 -8.45 24.25
C VAL A 28 -12.05 -8.18 23.15
N ASN A 29 -12.86 -7.15 23.32
CA ASN A 29 -13.81 -6.69 22.32
C ASN A 29 -13.26 -5.46 21.59
N GLY A 30 -12.76 -5.61 20.36
CA GLY A 30 -12.29 -4.48 19.55
C GLY A 30 -13.37 -3.81 18.69
N LEU A 31 -14.64 -4.12 18.90
CA LEU A 31 -15.76 -3.58 18.14
C LEU A 31 -16.33 -2.32 18.82
N ASP A 32 -17.02 -1.51 18.02
CA ASP A 32 -17.70 -0.29 18.46
C ASP A 32 -19.10 -0.56 19.06
N ILE A 33 -19.41 -1.83 19.33
CA ILE A 33 -20.66 -2.30 19.93
C ILE A 33 -20.38 -3.26 21.09
N PRO A 34 -21.27 -3.35 22.09
CA PRO A 34 -21.18 -4.39 23.10
C PRO A 34 -21.44 -5.77 22.51
N VAL A 35 -20.81 -6.80 23.09
CA VAL A 35 -21.00 -8.21 22.70
C VAL A 35 -21.23 -9.10 23.92
N THR A 36 -22.09 -10.10 23.76
CA THR A 36 -22.26 -11.17 24.75
C THR A 36 -21.45 -12.39 24.32
N ILE A 37 -20.58 -12.86 25.20
CA ILE A 37 -19.72 -14.03 24.98
C ILE A 37 -20.24 -15.18 25.85
N THR A 38 -20.42 -16.35 25.23
CA THR A 38 -20.63 -17.62 25.92
C THR A 38 -19.44 -18.52 25.61
N ALA A 39 -18.61 -18.79 26.62
CA ALA A 39 -17.40 -19.61 26.51
C ALA A 39 -17.49 -20.78 27.49
N GLY A 40 -17.69 -21.99 26.97
CA GLY A 40 -18.03 -23.15 27.78
C GLY A 40 -19.29 -22.91 28.61
N SER A 41 -19.18 -23.00 29.94
CA SER A 41 -20.29 -22.72 30.87
C SER A 41 -20.41 -21.25 31.28
N SER A 42 -19.49 -20.39 30.89
CA SER A 42 -19.44 -18.98 31.29
C SER A 42 -20.11 -18.08 30.27
N ARG A 43 -21.00 -17.19 30.72
CA ARG A 43 -21.63 -16.16 29.89
C ARG A 43 -21.43 -14.78 30.50
N PHE A 44 -20.98 -13.82 29.70
CA PHE A 44 -20.72 -12.44 30.13
C PHE A 44 -20.82 -11.47 28.95
N THR A 45 -20.93 -10.18 29.26
CA THR A 45 -20.96 -9.10 28.26
C THR A 45 -19.65 -8.31 28.34
N LEU A 46 -19.13 -7.92 27.19
CA LEU A 46 -18.05 -6.93 27.05
C LEU A 46 -18.63 -5.69 26.39
N GLU A 47 -18.39 -4.52 26.98
CA GLU A 47 -18.73 -3.25 26.34
C GLU A 47 -17.84 -3.01 25.10
N ALA A 48 -18.17 -1.99 24.30
CA ALA A 48 -17.34 -1.59 23.17
C ALA A 48 -15.92 -1.25 23.63
N ASN A 49 -14.90 -1.79 22.95
CA ASN A 49 -13.48 -1.60 23.30
C ASN A 49 -13.06 -2.08 24.71
N ASP A 50 -13.86 -2.95 25.34
CA ASP A 50 -13.62 -3.47 26.69
C ASP A 50 -12.88 -4.83 26.70
N HIS A 51 -12.38 -5.24 27.85
CA HIS A 51 -11.71 -6.53 28.04
C HIS A 51 -11.98 -7.15 29.41
N LEU A 52 -11.87 -8.48 29.49
CA LEU A 52 -12.12 -9.22 30.72
C LEU A 52 -11.29 -10.50 30.78
N THR A 53 -10.61 -10.72 31.91
CA THR A 53 -9.93 -12.00 32.17
C THR A 53 -10.86 -12.97 32.89
N ARG A 54 -10.86 -14.23 32.44
CA ARG A 54 -11.65 -15.32 33.02
C ARG A 54 -10.80 -16.59 33.10
N ARG A 55 -10.93 -17.31 34.21
CA ARG A 55 -10.34 -18.65 34.35
C ARG A 55 -11.22 -19.66 33.63
N MET A 56 -10.65 -20.32 32.61
CA MET A 56 -11.33 -21.31 31.78
C MET A 56 -10.67 -22.67 31.92
N SER A 57 -11.46 -23.73 31.79
CA SER A 57 -10.94 -25.09 31.84
C SER A 57 -9.99 -25.35 30.66
N THR A 58 -8.90 -26.06 30.92
CA THR A 58 -8.04 -26.63 29.88
C THR A 58 -8.82 -27.65 29.04
N GLY A 59 -8.47 -27.75 27.75
CA GLY A 59 -9.16 -28.56 26.75
C GLY A 59 -9.86 -27.73 25.68
N ALA A 60 -10.66 -28.42 24.85
CA ALA A 60 -11.48 -27.77 23.83
C ALA A 60 -12.68 -27.07 24.48
N MET A 61 -12.95 -25.84 24.06
CA MET A 61 -14.03 -25.00 24.55
C MET A 61 -14.70 -24.31 23.36
N ASP A 62 -16.03 -24.39 23.30
CA ASP A 62 -16.81 -23.61 22.35
C ASP A 62 -17.00 -22.18 22.86
N VAL A 63 -16.80 -21.22 21.97
CA VAL A 63 -17.01 -19.79 22.21
C VAL A 63 -18.01 -19.27 21.19
N GLU A 64 -19.16 -18.78 21.68
CA GLU A 64 -20.17 -18.09 20.89
C GLU A 64 -20.17 -16.61 21.24
N VAL A 65 -20.04 -15.76 20.23
CA VAL A 65 -20.12 -14.29 20.36
C VAL A 65 -21.40 -13.80 19.70
N VAL A 66 -22.22 -13.06 20.45
CA VAL A 66 -23.50 -12.52 20.01
C VAL A 66 -23.48 -10.99 20.16
N GLY A 67 -23.77 -10.27 19.07
CA GLY A 67 -23.98 -8.82 19.06
C GLY A 67 -25.46 -8.47 18.88
N GLU A 68 -25.75 -7.18 18.68
CA GLU A 68 -27.13 -6.69 18.47
C GLU A 68 -27.83 -7.37 17.27
N GLY A 69 -27.07 -7.63 16.19
CA GLY A 69 -27.58 -8.27 14.97
C GLY A 69 -27.65 -9.81 14.98
N GLY A 70 -27.30 -10.46 16.09
CA GLY A 70 -27.27 -11.93 16.22
C GLY A 70 -25.87 -12.49 16.44
N THR A 71 -25.68 -13.78 16.13
CA THR A 71 -24.40 -14.47 16.30
C THR A 71 -23.35 -13.91 15.35
N LEU A 72 -22.25 -13.40 15.90
CA LEU A 72 -21.11 -12.84 15.16
C LEU A 72 -20.06 -13.90 14.83
N ALA A 73 -19.77 -14.78 15.80
CA ALA A 73 -18.77 -15.83 15.69
C ALA A 73 -19.15 -17.07 16.52
N ARG A 74 -18.71 -18.24 16.04
CA ARG A 74 -18.71 -19.51 16.77
C ARG A 74 -17.38 -20.20 16.52
N ASP A 75 -16.56 -20.28 17.55
CA ASP A 75 -15.23 -20.86 17.48
C ASP A 75 -15.13 -22.04 18.46
N THR A 76 -14.37 -23.06 18.10
CA THR A 76 -13.89 -24.07 19.05
C THR A 76 -12.42 -23.81 19.29
N VAL A 77 -12.07 -23.38 20.51
CA VAL A 77 -10.70 -23.04 20.90
C VAL A 77 -10.13 -24.11 21.82
N VAL A 78 -8.81 -24.26 21.85
CA VAL A 78 -8.14 -25.24 22.73
C VAL A 78 -7.24 -24.49 23.71
N VAL A 79 -7.60 -24.56 24.99
CA VAL A 79 -6.81 -24.00 26.10
C VAL A 79 -5.89 -25.10 26.60
N THR A 80 -4.58 -24.92 26.48
CA THR A 80 -3.59 -25.93 26.92
C THR A 80 -3.04 -25.59 28.31
N ASP A 81 -2.53 -26.57 29.06
CA ASP A 81 -1.84 -26.38 30.35
C ASP A 81 -0.42 -25.79 30.22
N GLU A 82 0.01 -25.54 28.98
CA GLU A 82 1.26 -24.90 28.69
C GLU A 82 1.21 -23.40 29.06
N ARG A 83 1.73 -23.07 30.26
CA ARG A 83 1.88 -21.71 30.82
C ARG A 83 1.96 -20.59 29.76
N GLY A 84 1.13 -19.56 29.92
CA GLY A 84 1.08 -18.39 29.05
C GLY A 84 -0.20 -17.59 29.30
N LEU A 85 -0.49 -16.63 28.42
CA LEU A 85 -1.80 -15.97 28.39
C LEU A 85 -2.53 -16.44 27.13
N PHE A 86 -3.75 -16.93 27.30
CA PHE A 86 -4.64 -17.18 26.17
C PHE A 86 -5.42 -15.91 25.88
N LEU A 87 -5.40 -15.49 24.63
CA LEU A 87 -6.11 -14.31 24.17
C LEU A 87 -7.25 -14.74 23.25
N TYR A 88 -8.46 -14.30 23.56
CA TYR A 88 -9.61 -14.34 22.67
C TYR A 88 -9.97 -12.91 22.24
N ASN A 89 -9.53 -12.51 21.05
CA ASN A 89 -9.81 -11.22 20.44
C ASN A 89 -11.07 -11.34 19.58
N VAL A 90 -12.19 -10.72 19.95
CA VAL A 90 -13.46 -10.85 19.20
C VAL A 90 -13.25 -10.48 17.73
N LEU A 91 -13.45 -11.47 16.84
CA LEU A 91 -13.18 -11.40 15.38
C LEU A 91 -11.72 -11.08 14.99
N GLY A 92 -10.79 -11.03 15.94
CA GLY A 92 -9.45 -10.48 15.72
C GLY A 92 -9.45 -8.95 15.55
N ALA A 93 -10.50 -8.26 16.00
CA ALA A 93 -10.74 -6.85 15.70
C ALA A 93 -9.91 -5.88 16.56
N ALA A 94 -9.59 -6.21 17.81
CA ALA A 94 -8.83 -5.32 18.66
C ALA A 94 -7.37 -5.18 18.15
N PRO A 95 -6.83 -3.96 18.05
CA PRO A 95 -5.47 -3.69 17.54
C PRO A 95 -4.43 -3.98 18.63
N LEU A 96 -4.36 -5.24 19.01
CA LEU A 96 -3.44 -5.75 20.02
C LEU A 96 -2.05 -5.91 19.44
N TYR A 97 -1.04 -5.68 20.26
CA TYR A 97 0.35 -5.93 19.89
C TYR A 97 1.17 -6.39 21.10
N THR A 98 2.22 -7.15 20.84
CA THR A 98 3.24 -7.43 21.87
C THR A 98 4.51 -6.66 21.61
N SER A 99 5.09 -6.11 22.67
CA SER A 99 6.43 -5.53 22.65
C SER A 99 7.28 -6.07 23.80
N VAL A 100 8.60 -6.05 23.60
CA VAL A 100 9.59 -6.48 24.57
C VAL A 100 10.22 -5.23 25.18
N ILE A 101 9.98 -5.02 26.48
CA ILE A 101 10.50 -3.89 27.24
C ILE A 101 11.81 -4.28 27.91
N TYR A 102 12.83 -3.45 27.74
CA TYR A 102 14.13 -3.64 28.36
C TYR A 102 14.37 -2.59 29.44
N TYR A 103 14.55 -3.05 30.68
CA TYR A 103 15.01 -2.22 31.79
C TYR A 103 16.51 -2.42 31.99
N SER A 104 17.26 -1.34 32.21
CA SER A 104 18.69 -1.40 32.52
C SER A 104 19.03 -0.54 33.72
N ARG A 105 20.04 -0.94 34.51
CA ARG A 105 20.51 -0.14 35.66
C ARG A 105 21.30 1.10 35.25
N SER A 106 21.90 1.10 34.07
CA SER A 106 22.69 2.22 33.57
C SER A 106 21.80 3.18 32.81
N SER A 107 21.62 4.40 33.31
CA SER A 107 20.94 5.49 32.59
C SER A 107 21.59 5.85 31.24
N ALA A 108 22.80 5.35 30.97
CA ALA A 108 23.58 5.61 29.77
C ALA A 108 23.16 4.75 28.54
N ARG A 109 22.16 3.87 28.66
CA ARG A 109 21.72 3.00 27.57
C ARG A 109 20.20 2.85 27.55
N ASN A 110 19.51 3.99 27.52
CA ASN A 110 18.09 4.06 27.19
C ASN A 110 17.87 4.29 25.68
N ASP A 111 18.85 3.91 24.83
CA ASP A 111 18.55 3.60 23.43
C ASP A 111 17.72 2.31 23.46
N THR A 112 16.42 2.47 23.67
CA THR A 112 15.43 1.47 23.33
C THR A 112 15.69 1.12 21.88
N ALA A 113 16.35 -0.01 21.63
CA ALA A 113 16.08 -0.73 20.41
C ALA A 113 14.60 -1.07 20.52
N ASP A 114 13.76 -0.15 20.05
CA ASP A 114 12.31 -0.25 20.11
C ASP A 114 11.96 -1.61 19.52
N SER A 115 11.58 -2.54 20.38
CA SER A 115 11.14 -3.84 19.90
C SER A 115 9.95 -3.55 19.00
N VAL A 116 10.08 -3.82 17.70
CA VAL A 116 9.00 -3.57 16.74
C VAL A 116 7.74 -4.26 17.29
N PRO A 117 6.68 -3.50 17.60
CA PRO A 117 5.43 -4.08 18.07
C PRO A 117 5.01 -5.19 17.12
N GLN A 118 4.78 -6.39 17.66
CA GLN A 118 4.30 -7.52 16.86
C GLN A 118 2.77 -7.50 16.91
N PRO A 119 2.08 -7.17 15.81
CA PRO A 119 0.62 -7.12 15.78
C PRO A 119 0.03 -8.50 16.07
N LEU A 120 -1.06 -8.50 16.82
CA LEU A 120 -1.85 -9.67 17.22
C LEU A 120 -3.29 -9.59 16.67
N ALA A 121 -3.47 -8.86 15.58
CA ALA A 121 -4.73 -8.64 14.89
C ALA A 121 -5.14 -9.85 14.01
N GLY A 122 -6.42 -9.95 13.68
CA GLY A 122 -6.95 -10.87 12.66
C GLY A 122 -7.11 -12.34 13.08
N LEU A 123 -6.55 -12.73 14.22
CA LEU A 123 -6.74 -14.05 14.82
C LEU A 123 -7.69 -13.94 16.02
N PRO A 124 -8.80 -14.71 16.04
CA PRO A 124 -9.75 -14.64 17.14
C PRO A 124 -9.22 -15.28 18.42
N PHE A 125 -8.36 -16.29 18.31
CA PHE A 125 -7.79 -16.98 19.45
C PHE A 125 -6.31 -17.32 19.22
N GLN A 126 -5.49 -17.03 20.21
CA GLN A 126 -4.07 -17.39 20.18
C GLN A 126 -3.48 -17.44 21.59
N ARG A 127 -2.42 -18.22 21.75
CA ARG A 127 -1.61 -18.20 22.96
C ARG A 127 -0.45 -17.23 22.77
N VAL A 128 -0.28 -16.32 23.71
CA VAL A 128 0.88 -15.44 23.78
C VAL A 128 1.80 -15.88 24.92
N ARG A 129 3.08 -15.48 24.82
CA ARG A 129 4.06 -15.70 25.89
C ARG A 129 3.58 -15.07 27.20
N PRO A 130 4.15 -15.46 28.36
CA PRO A 130 3.85 -14.79 29.63
C PRO A 130 3.96 -13.27 29.48
N ILE A 131 2.89 -12.56 29.86
CA ILE A 131 2.77 -11.11 29.77
C ILE A 131 2.99 -10.51 31.15
N ASP A 132 3.91 -9.56 31.25
CA ASP A 132 4.19 -8.85 32.49
C ASP A 132 3.30 -7.62 32.66
N PHE A 133 2.95 -6.96 31.55
CA PHE A 133 2.08 -5.78 31.52
C PHE A 133 0.95 -6.04 30.52
N MET A 134 -0.25 -6.27 31.03
CA MET A 134 -1.42 -6.66 30.23
C MET A 134 -2.38 -5.48 30.11
N LEU A 135 -2.45 -4.89 28.92
CA LEU A 135 -3.31 -3.74 28.59
C LEU A 135 -3.12 -2.55 29.54
N THR A 136 -1.90 -2.41 30.07
CA THR A 136 -1.48 -1.33 30.94
C THR A 136 -0.12 -0.86 30.49
N GLU A 137 0.05 0.45 30.36
CA GLU A 137 1.33 1.04 29.97
C GLU A 137 2.44 0.57 30.93
N PRO A 138 3.54 0.00 30.41
CA PRO A 138 4.65 -0.41 31.25
C PRO A 138 5.26 0.82 31.93
N PRO A 139 5.70 0.72 33.20
CA PRO A 139 6.32 1.84 33.87
C PRO A 139 7.60 2.22 33.13
N SER A 140 7.87 3.51 33.00
CA SER A 140 9.08 4.03 32.32
C SER A 140 10.38 3.66 33.04
N THR A 141 10.30 3.32 34.33
CA THR A 141 11.42 2.87 35.15
C THR A 141 11.00 1.71 36.04
N MET A 142 11.92 0.79 36.32
CA MET A 142 11.67 -0.34 37.19
C MET A 142 12.83 -0.52 38.17
N SER A 143 12.52 -0.65 39.47
CA SER A 143 13.55 -0.88 40.48
C SER A 143 14.13 -2.29 40.32
N MET A 144 15.42 -2.37 40.00
CA MET A 144 16.12 -3.65 39.84
C MET A 144 16.91 -3.99 41.10
N ARG A 145 16.74 -5.19 41.65
CA ARG A 145 17.56 -5.70 42.76
C ARG A 145 18.93 -6.11 42.25
N LYS A 146 19.93 -6.14 43.13
CA LYS A 146 21.32 -6.55 42.79
C LYS A 146 21.40 -7.90 42.06
N GLU A 147 20.47 -8.81 42.34
CA GLU A 147 20.39 -10.16 41.77
C GLU A 147 19.80 -10.21 40.34
N ASP A 148 19.01 -9.21 39.93
CA ASP A 148 18.28 -9.19 38.63
C ASP A 148 19.19 -8.93 37.40
N GLY A 149 20.51 -8.97 37.57
CA GLY A 149 21.48 -8.67 36.50
C GLY A 149 21.53 -7.19 36.09
N GLN A 150 22.23 -6.90 34.99
CA GLN A 150 22.37 -5.54 34.44
C GLN A 150 21.15 -5.10 33.62
N THR A 151 20.43 -6.06 33.06
CA THR A 151 19.28 -5.86 32.17
C THR A 151 18.17 -6.83 32.53
N MET A 152 16.93 -6.36 32.47
CA MET A 152 15.75 -7.15 32.72
C MET A 152 14.75 -6.97 31.58
N THR A 153 14.26 -8.09 31.06
CA THR A 153 13.30 -8.10 29.97
C THR A 153 11.91 -8.36 30.51
N ARG A 154 10.93 -7.63 29.97
CA ARG A 154 9.50 -7.79 30.25
C ARG A 154 8.73 -7.81 28.94
N VAL A 155 7.57 -8.47 28.92
CA VAL A 155 6.68 -8.51 27.76
C VAL A 155 5.44 -7.68 28.07
N HIS A 156 5.12 -6.76 27.16
CA HIS A 156 3.92 -5.93 27.21
C HIS A 156 2.94 -6.38 26.13
N LEU A 157 1.68 -6.57 26.53
CA LEU A 157 0.54 -6.69 25.62
C LEU A 157 -0.20 -5.34 25.63
N GLY A 158 -0.06 -4.57 24.56
CA GLY A 158 -0.71 -3.28 24.40
C GLY A 158 -1.91 -3.34 23.44
N GLN A 159 -2.70 -2.26 23.44
CA GLN A 159 -3.77 -2.02 22.48
C GLN A 159 -3.54 -0.65 21.84
N ALA A 160 -3.35 -0.62 20.52
CA ALA A 160 -3.18 0.63 19.80
C ALA A 160 -4.52 1.38 19.67
N PRO A 161 -4.51 2.72 19.52
CA PRO A 161 -5.72 3.47 19.22
C PRO A 161 -6.26 3.15 17.81
N GLY A 162 -7.49 3.56 17.53
CA GLY A 162 -8.11 3.47 16.20
C GLY A 162 -8.98 2.22 15.95
N GLY A 163 -9.17 1.37 16.97
CA GLY A 163 -10.11 0.24 16.93
C GLY A 163 -9.77 -0.77 15.83
N TRP A 164 -10.80 -1.38 15.25
CA TRP A 164 -10.66 -2.40 14.21
C TRP A 164 -9.99 -1.88 12.92
N GLY A 165 -10.08 -0.58 12.63
CA GLY A 165 -9.43 0.02 11.48
C GLY A 165 -7.91 -0.12 11.53
N THR A 166 -7.32 0.04 12.72
CA THR A 166 -5.87 -0.16 12.95
C THR A 166 -5.49 -1.63 12.73
N SER A 167 -6.26 -2.58 13.25
CA SER A 167 -6.05 -4.02 13.03
C SER A 167 -6.08 -4.38 11.55
N PHE A 168 -7.11 -3.92 10.85
CA PHE A 168 -7.28 -4.16 9.42
C PHE A 168 -6.10 -3.61 8.61
N ASN A 169 -5.69 -2.37 8.89
CA ASN A 169 -4.56 -1.72 8.23
C ASN A 169 -3.24 -2.45 8.50
N TRP A 170 -2.99 -2.90 9.73
CA TRP A 170 -1.82 -3.73 10.03
C TRP A 170 -1.79 -5.00 9.20
N LEU A 171 -2.91 -5.72 9.09
CA LEU A 171 -2.99 -6.96 8.31
C LEU A 171 -2.74 -6.71 6.82
N LEU A 172 -3.28 -5.64 6.24
CA LEU A 172 -3.01 -5.28 4.85
C LEU A 172 -1.55 -4.91 4.61
N GLN A 173 -0.95 -4.10 5.50
CA GLN A 173 0.44 -3.65 5.39
C GLN A 173 1.46 -4.79 5.57
N THR A 174 1.10 -5.80 6.35
CA THR A 174 1.91 -7.01 6.60
C THR A 174 1.56 -8.18 5.68
N GLN A 175 0.65 -7.96 4.71
CA GLN A 175 0.22 -8.93 3.70
C GLN A 175 -0.47 -10.18 4.27
N HIS A 176 -1.05 -10.08 5.46
CA HIS A 176 -1.94 -11.08 6.04
C HIS A 176 -3.35 -10.95 5.45
N TYR A 177 -3.46 -11.06 4.12
CA TYR A 177 -4.71 -10.78 3.39
C TYR A 177 -5.84 -11.75 3.73
N THR A 178 -5.52 -13.00 4.09
CA THR A 178 -6.53 -13.98 4.50
C THR A 178 -7.18 -13.56 5.82
N GLU A 179 -6.37 -13.16 6.80
CA GLU A 179 -6.82 -12.65 8.09
C GLU A 179 -7.54 -11.30 7.93
N ALA A 180 -7.03 -10.39 7.09
CA ALA A 180 -7.68 -9.13 6.79
C ALA A 180 -9.09 -9.33 6.20
N ASN A 181 -9.23 -10.24 5.23
CA ASN A 181 -10.50 -10.58 4.62
C ASN A 181 -11.45 -11.24 5.63
N ARG A 182 -10.96 -12.18 6.45
CA ARG A 182 -11.77 -12.79 7.51
C ARG A 182 -12.29 -11.75 8.50
N LEU A 183 -11.43 -10.83 8.94
CA LEU A 183 -11.78 -9.74 9.84
C LEU A 183 -12.86 -8.86 9.18
N ALA A 184 -12.63 -8.39 7.95
CA ALA A 184 -13.55 -7.49 7.27
C ALA A 184 -14.92 -8.11 6.98
N GLU A 185 -14.97 -9.39 6.57
CA GLU A 185 -16.23 -10.13 6.42
C GLU A 185 -16.95 -10.34 7.77
N GLY A 186 -16.19 -10.54 8.85
CA GLY A 186 -16.73 -10.56 10.22
C GLY A 186 -17.33 -9.21 10.62
N LEU A 187 -16.63 -8.12 10.33
CA LEU A 187 -17.08 -6.75 10.58
C LEU A 187 -18.33 -6.43 9.76
N LEU A 188 -18.41 -6.84 8.50
CA LEU A 188 -19.59 -6.59 7.65
C LEU A 188 -20.85 -7.24 8.22
N ARG A 189 -20.73 -8.42 8.83
CA ARG A 189 -21.85 -9.07 9.55
C ARG A 189 -22.18 -8.39 10.87
N ALA A 190 -21.17 -7.96 11.63
CA ALA A 190 -21.34 -7.38 12.95
C ALA A 190 -21.80 -5.92 12.93
N LEU A 191 -21.30 -5.16 11.96
CA LEU A 191 -21.38 -3.71 11.86
C LEU A 191 -21.72 -3.26 10.41
N PRO A 192 -22.80 -3.74 9.79
CA PRO A 192 -23.11 -3.48 8.38
C PRO A 192 -23.34 -1.99 8.05
N LYS A 193 -23.53 -1.15 9.08
CA LYS A 193 -23.74 0.30 8.95
C LYS A 193 -22.55 1.13 9.41
N ALA A 194 -21.48 0.51 9.92
CA ALA A 194 -20.31 1.25 10.34
C ALA A 194 -19.57 1.81 9.12
N PRO A 195 -19.20 3.10 9.12
CA PRO A 195 -18.49 3.70 7.99
C PRO A 195 -17.21 2.93 7.64
N GLY A 196 -17.03 2.62 6.36
CA GLY A 196 -15.81 2.03 5.82
C GLY A 196 -15.68 0.50 5.99
N VAL A 197 -16.62 -0.19 6.64
CA VAL A 197 -16.60 -1.65 6.77
C VAL A 197 -16.83 -2.35 5.42
N ASP A 198 -17.74 -1.82 4.62
CA ASP A 198 -17.99 -2.23 3.24
C ASP A 198 -16.74 -2.06 2.36
N GLN A 199 -16.09 -0.90 2.46
CA GLN A 199 -14.83 -0.63 1.78
C GLN A 199 -13.71 -1.57 2.25
N ALA A 200 -13.59 -1.83 3.56
CA ALA A 200 -12.61 -2.76 4.11
C ALA A 200 -12.83 -4.20 3.59
N ALA A 201 -14.08 -4.68 3.55
CA ALA A 201 -14.43 -5.98 2.99
C ALA A 201 -14.05 -6.08 1.51
N PHE A 202 -14.36 -5.04 0.74
CA PHE A 202 -13.98 -4.98 -0.67
C PHE A 202 -12.45 -4.98 -0.88
N VAL A 203 -11.74 -4.07 -0.21
CA VAL A 203 -10.28 -3.92 -0.37
C VAL A 203 -9.56 -5.21 0.01
N SER A 204 -9.95 -5.86 1.10
CA SER A 204 -9.33 -7.13 1.51
C SER A 204 -9.68 -8.30 0.59
N ARG A 205 -10.92 -8.37 0.07
CA ARG A 205 -11.30 -9.36 -0.93
C ARG A 205 -10.50 -9.22 -2.21
N ILE A 206 -10.32 -8.00 -2.72
CA ILE A 206 -9.47 -7.73 -3.89
C ILE A 206 -8.01 -8.08 -3.60
N ALA A 207 -7.48 -7.70 -2.43
CA ALA A 207 -6.11 -7.99 -2.05
C ALA A 207 -5.85 -9.50 -1.96
N LEU A 208 -6.76 -10.27 -1.35
CA LEU A 208 -6.71 -11.73 -1.31
C LEU A 208 -6.87 -12.34 -2.71
N ALA A 209 -7.85 -11.89 -3.48
CA ALA A 209 -8.08 -12.41 -4.83
C ALA A 209 -6.85 -12.20 -5.74
N ARG A 210 -6.10 -11.10 -5.56
CA ARG A 210 -4.84 -10.87 -6.28
C ARG A 210 -3.75 -11.89 -5.92
N THR A 211 -3.68 -12.38 -4.69
CA THR A 211 -2.71 -13.44 -4.33
C THR A 211 -3.11 -14.81 -4.86
N GLU A 212 -4.41 -15.04 -5.07
CA GLU A 212 -4.94 -16.24 -5.73
C GLU A 212 -4.80 -16.17 -7.26
N GLY A 213 -4.67 -14.96 -7.80
CA GLY A 213 -4.31 -14.69 -9.19
C GLY A 213 -5.29 -13.79 -9.92
N ARG A 214 -5.06 -13.65 -11.23
CA ARG A 214 -5.75 -12.65 -12.06
C ARG A 214 -7.24 -12.90 -12.24
N LEU A 215 -7.66 -14.15 -12.40
CA LEU A 215 -9.08 -14.49 -12.61
C LEU A 215 -9.93 -14.25 -11.35
N PRO A 216 -9.52 -14.69 -10.14
CA PRO A 216 -10.21 -14.32 -8.90
C PRO A 216 -10.32 -12.81 -8.72
N SER A 217 -9.23 -12.06 -8.97
CA SER A 217 -9.23 -10.59 -8.84
C SER A 217 -10.28 -9.91 -9.74
N ILE A 218 -10.36 -10.33 -11.01
CA ILE A 218 -11.39 -9.84 -11.95
C ILE A 218 -12.79 -10.19 -11.47
N ALA A 219 -13.00 -11.41 -10.96
CA ALA A 219 -14.31 -11.85 -10.48
C ALA A 219 -14.77 -11.02 -9.28
N ALA A 220 -13.90 -10.80 -8.29
CA ALA A 220 -14.18 -9.97 -7.13
C ALA A 220 -14.46 -8.51 -7.52
N ALA A 221 -13.68 -7.93 -8.44
CA ALA A 221 -13.91 -6.56 -8.92
C ALA A 221 -15.23 -6.42 -9.70
N ARG A 222 -15.60 -7.45 -10.48
CA ARG A 222 -16.88 -7.49 -11.19
C ARG A 222 -18.06 -7.58 -10.23
N GLU A 223 -17.98 -8.47 -9.23
CA GLU A 223 -19.02 -8.61 -8.20
C GLU A 223 -19.28 -7.28 -7.50
N TRP A 224 -18.22 -6.54 -7.14
CA TRP A 224 -18.35 -5.21 -6.55
C TRP A 224 -19.01 -4.21 -7.49
N ARG A 225 -18.57 -4.12 -8.75
CA ARG A 225 -19.24 -3.27 -9.76
C ARG A 225 -20.72 -3.59 -9.91
N ASP A 226 -21.07 -4.87 -9.93
CA ASP A 226 -22.46 -5.32 -10.12
C ASP A 226 -23.33 -5.05 -8.89
N ALA A 227 -22.75 -5.09 -7.69
CA ALA A 227 -23.42 -4.73 -6.44
C ALA A 227 -23.58 -3.21 -6.25
N TYR A 228 -22.68 -2.41 -6.83
CA TYR A 228 -22.64 -0.95 -6.70
C TYR A 228 -22.60 -0.28 -8.09
N PRO A 229 -23.68 -0.39 -8.90
CA PRO A 229 -23.68 0.06 -10.29
C PRO A 229 -23.44 1.57 -10.47
N ASP A 230 -23.69 2.37 -9.44
CA ASP A 230 -23.48 3.82 -9.45
C ASP A 230 -22.10 4.25 -8.87
N ASP A 231 -21.34 3.32 -8.30
CA ASP A 231 -20.02 3.59 -7.72
C ASP A 231 -18.93 3.57 -8.80
N LEU A 232 -18.43 4.76 -9.15
CA LEU A 232 -17.39 4.91 -10.16
C LEU A 232 -16.05 4.27 -9.76
N ASP A 233 -15.75 4.13 -8.46
CA ASP A 233 -14.54 3.44 -8.02
C ASP A 233 -14.65 1.93 -8.22
N ALA A 234 -15.84 1.37 -8.06
CA ALA A 234 -16.12 -0.02 -8.45
C ALA A 234 -15.87 -0.27 -9.93
N HIS A 235 -16.39 0.62 -10.77
CA HIS A 235 -16.18 0.61 -12.22
C HIS A 235 -14.70 0.77 -12.59
N ARG A 236 -13.96 1.67 -11.93
CA ARG A 236 -12.53 1.87 -12.14
C ARG A 236 -11.72 0.63 -11.75
N MET A 237 -12.01 -0.01 -10.61
CA MET A 237 -11.30 -1.21 -10.17
C MET A 237 -11.53 -2.37 -11.14
N TRP A 238 -12.77 -2.61 -11.56
CA TRP A 238 -13.07 -3.65 -12.54
C TRP A 238 -12.37 -3.41 -13.87
N ALA A 239 -12.44 -2.18 -14.40
CA ALA A 239 -11.73 -1.81 -15.62
C ALA A 239 -10.21 -2.00 -15.47
N HIS A 240 -9.65 -1.62 -14.33
CA HIS A 240 -8.23 -1.77 -14.01
C HIS A 240 -7.78 -3.24 -14.05
N GLU A 241 -8.47 -4.13 -13.34
CA GLU A 241 -8.14 -5.56 -13.32
C GLU A 241 -8.29 -6.22 -14.70
N MET A 242 -9.31 -5.83 -15.46
CA MET A 242 -9.51 -6.31 -16.83
C MET A 242 -8.41 -5.81 -17.78
N MET A 243 -7.97 -4.56 -17.67
CA MET A 243 -6.86 -4.02 -18.48
C MET A 243 -5.53 -4.69 -18.15
N ARG A 244 -5.23 -4.93 -16.87
CA ARG A 244 -4.07 -5.75 -16.44
C ARG A 244 -4.11 -7.17 -17.02
N ALA A 245 -5.31 -7.65 -17.35
CA ALA A 245 -5.51 -8.94 -17.98
C ALA A 245 -5.51 -8.93 -19.51
N GLY A 246 -5.22 -7.80 -20.16
CA GLY A 246 -5.26 -7.68 -21.62
C GLY A 246 -6.68 -7.64 -22.18
N ARG A 247 -7.69 -7.48 -21.32
CA ARG A 247 -9.12 -7.51 -21.69
C ARG A 247 -9.71 -6.11 -21.84
N GLY A 248 -8.89 -5.13 -22.23
CA GLY A 248 -9.30 -3.74 -22.40
C GLY A 248 -10.40 -3.56 -23.47
N ALA A 249 -10.35 -4.36 -24.54
CA ALA A 249 -11.37 -4.34 -25.59
C ALA A 249 -12.75 -4.76 -25.06
N GLU A 250 -12.81 -5.76 -24.18
CA GLU A 250 -14.06 -6.19 -23.54
C GLU A 250 -14.64 -5.12 -22.62
N VAL A 251 -13.77 -4.43 -21.87
CA VAL A 251 -14.17 -3.31 -21.00
C VAL A 251 -14.77 -2.18 -21.82
N ARG A 252 -14.13 -1.82 -22.94
CA ARG A 252 -14.64 -0.79 -23.87
C ARG A 252 -15.99 -1.18 -24.45
N ALA A 253 -16.14 -2.41 -24.94
CA ALA A 253 -17.40 -2.91 -25.48
C ALA A 253 -18.52 -2.85 -24.42
N TRP A 254 -18.23 -3.28 -23.19
CA TRP A 254 -19.19 -3.23 -22.09
C TRP A 254 -19.67 -1.80 -21.79
N TYR A 255 -18.75 -0.82 -21.70
CA TYR A 255 -19.14 0.56 -21.46
C TYR A 255 -19.85 1.19 -22.66
N ALA A 256 -19.49 0.81 -23.90
CA ALA A 256 -20.21 1.25 -25.09
C ALA A 256 -21.67 0.77 -25.06
N ASP A 257 -21.90 -0.50 -24.69
CA ASP A 257 -23.24 -1.07 -24.50
C ASP A 257 -24.00 -0.44 -23.33
N ALA A 258 -23.30 -0.09 -22.24
CA ALA A 258 -23.89 0.63 -21.12
C ALA A 258 -24.35 2.04 -21.53
N VAL A 259 -23.51 2.79 -22.25
CA VAL A 259 -23.86 4.11 -22.79
C VAL A 259 -24.99 4.01 -23.82
N ALA A 260 -25.04 2.97 -24.65
CA ALA A 260 -26.13 2.78 -25.60
C ALA A 260 -27.48 2.53 -24.92
N ARG A 261 -27.48 1.80 -23.79
CA ARG A 261 -28.68 1.58 -22.96
C ARG A 261 -29.10 2.82 -22.18
N GLU A 262 -28.13 3.60 -21.72
CA GLU A 262 -28.35 4.80 -20.92
C GLU A 262 -27.56 6.01 -21.48
N PRO A 263 -27.98 6.60 -22.62
CA PRO A 263 -27.23 7.68 -23.27
C PRO A 263 -27.06 8.94 -22.43
N GLY A 264 -27.90 9.14 -21.41
CA GLY A 264 -27.83 10.27 -20.48
C GLY A 264 -26.93 10.04 -19.25
N SER A 265 -26.36 8.85 -19.06
CA SER A 265 -25.53 8.55 -17.89
C SER A 265 -24.14 9.17 -18.02
N MET A 266 -23.92 10.32 -17.38
CA MET A 266 -22.62 11.00 -17.34
C MET A 266 -21.50 10.11 -16.76
N GLY A 267 -21.85 9.26 -15.80
CA GLY A 267 -20.95 8.26 -15.21
C GLY A 267 -20.46 7.27 -16.24
N MET A 268 -21.38 6.62 -16.97
CA MET A 268 -21.01 5.63 -17.98
C MET A 268 -20.29 6.25 -19.18
N VAL A 269 -20.68 7.44 -19.61
CA VAL A 269 -19.97 8.17 -20.67
C VAL A 269 -18.55 8.52 -20.22
N SER A 270 -18.35 8.99 -18.99
CA SER A 270 -17.03 9.26 -18.42
C SER A 270 -16.18 7.99 -18.30
N MET A 271 -16.78 6.85 -17.94
CA MET A 271 -16.07 5.57 -17.84
C MET A 271 -15.69 5.00 -19.21
N LEU A 272 -16.59 5.05 -20.20
CA LEU A 272 -16.27 4.71 -21.59
C LEU A 272 -15.12 5.56 -22.10
N ALA A 273 -15.24 6.86 -21.90
CA ALA A 273 -14.22 7.82 -22.27
C ALA A 273 -12.93 7.66 -21.48
N ARG A 274 -12.80 6.77 -20.48
CA ARG A 274 -11.53 6.41 -19.82
C ARG A 274 -10.78 5.26 -20.51
N VAL A 275 -11.50 4.39 -21.24
CA VAL A 275 -10.95 3.18 -21.88
C VAL A 275 -10.93 3.24 -23.41
N GLU A 276 -11.54 4.27 -23.99
CA GLU A 276 -11.42 4.61 -25.41
C GLU A 276 -10.05 5.25 -25.75
N PRO A 277 -9.62 5.18 -27.03
CA PRO A 277 -8.54 6.01 -27.56
C PRO A 277 -8.85 7.50 -27.38
N ALA A 278 -7.81 8.34 -27.34
CA ALA A 278 -7.97 9.77 -27.06
C ALA A 278 -8.74 10.52 -28.16
N GLU A 279 -8.59 10.07 -29.40
CA GLU A 279 -9.24 10.61 -30.60
C GLU A 279 -10.77 10.51 -30.51
N GLU A 280 -11.28 9.50 -29.79
CA GLU A 280 -12.71 9.28 -29.55
C GLU A 280 -13.14 9.89 -28.21
N ALA A 281 -12.34 9.67 -27.16
CA ALA A 281 -12.68 10.07 -25.79
C ALA A 281 -12.75 11.58 -25.59
N ILE A 282 -11.83 12.34 -26.18
CA ILE A 282 -11.75 13.80 -25.96
C ILE A 282 -12.96 14.52 -26.55
N PRO A 283 -13.31 14.36 -27.86
CA PRO A 283 -14.50 15.03 -28.41
C PRO A 283 -15.78 14.65 -27.67
N ARG A 284 -15.89 13.39 -27.22
CA ARG A 284 -17.02 12.91 -26.41
C ARG A 284 -17.12 13.66 -25.08
N LEU A 285 -16.02 13.82 -24.36
CA LEU A 285 -15.97 14.54 -23.08
C LEU A 285 -16.14 16.05 -23.26
N GLU A 286 -15.59 16.65 -24.31
CA GLU A 286 -15.81 18.06 -24.66
C GLU A 286 -17.31 18.33 -24.89
N ALA A 287 -17.98 17.49 -25.69
CA ALA A 287 -19.42 17.58 -25.91
C ALA A 287 -20.22 17.39 -24.61
N LEU A 288 -19.80 16.46 -23.74
CA LEU A 288 -20.45 16.22 -22.45
C LEU A 288 -20.31 17.44 -21.51
N VAL A 289 -19.12 18.03 -21.41
CA VAL A 289 -18.88 19.25 -20.62
C VAL A 289 -19.67 20.42 -21.18
N GLN A 290 -19.76 20.56 -22.50
CA GLN A 290 -20.56 21.62 -23.14
C GLN A 290 -22.06 21.47 -22.84
N ALA A 291 -22.58 20.24 -22.85
CA ALA A 291 -23.98 19.97 -22.52
C ALA A 291 -24.28 20.15 -21.02
N HIS A 292 -23.28 20.01 -20.15
CA HIS A 292 -23.41 20.06 -18.69
C HIS A 292 -22.36 20.99 -18.03
N PRO A 293 -22.42 22.33 -18.27
CA PRO A 293 -21.34 23.26 -17.94
C PRO A 293 -21.06 23.49 -16.44
N GLY A 294 -21.76 22.82 -15.52
CA GLY A 294 -21.52 22.88 -14.07
C GLY A 294 -21.22 21.54 -13.41
N GLU A 295 -21.24 20.44 -14.16
CA GLU A 295 -21.05 19.10 -13.60
C GLU A 295 -19.56 18.78 -13.45
N SER A 296 -19.14 18.46 -12.22
CA SER A 296 -17.71 18.26 -11.91
C SER A 296 -17.14 16.98 -12.53
N LEU A 297 -17.94 15.92 -12.63
CA LEU A 297 -17.47 14.62 -13.10
C LEU A 297 -16.98 14.65 -14.56
N PRO A 298 -17.74 15.15 -15.56
CA PRO A 298 -17.24 15.32 -16.93
C PRO A 298 -16.01 16.22 -17.02
N GLN A 299 -15.95 17.30 -16.22
CA GLN A 299 -14.81 18.22 -16.20
C GLN A 299 -13.54 17.53 -15.70
N LYS A 300 -13.64 16.76 -14.61
CA LYS A 300 -12.55 15.94 -14.06
C LYS A 300 -12.08 14.90 -15.08
N ALA A 301 -13.01 14.18 -15.71
CA ALA A 301 -12.69 13.20 -16.73
C ALA A 301 -11.95 13.83 -17.94
N LEU A 302 -12.43 14.98 -18.43
CA LEU A 302 -11.79 15.72 -19.52
C LEU A 302 -10.40 16.23 -19.13
N CYS A 303 -10.28 16.81 -17.93
CA CYS A 303 -9.00 17.27 -17.39
C CYS A 303 -7.97 16.13 -17.39
N MET A 304 -8.31 14.98 -16.80
CA MET A 304 -7.39 13.83 -16.76
C MET A 304 -7.05 13.29 -18.14
N ARG A 305 -7.96 13.39 -19.13
CA ARG A 305 -7.63 13.05 -20.51
C ARG A 305 -6.66 14.02 -21.15
N TYR A 306 -6.81 15.32 -20.94
CA TYR A 306 -5.85 16.31 -21.40
C TYR A 306 -4.47 16.12 -20.77
N VAL A 307 -4.42 15.89 -19.45
CA VAL A 307 -3.17 15.59 -18.72
C VAL A 307 -2.48 14.38 -19.35
N ARG A 308 -3.19 13.25 -19.49
CA ARG A 308 -2.58 12.03 -20.05
C ARG A 308 -2.11 12.21 -21.48
N GLN A 309 -2.77 13.04 -22.29
CA GLN A 309 -2.36 13.35 -23.66
C GLN A 309 -1.38 14.53 -23.78
N LEU A 310 -0.82 14.97 -22.66
CA LEU A 310 0.14 16.08 -22.60
C LEU A 310 -0.41 17.39 -23.19
N ARG A 311 -1.74 17.55 -23.20
CA ARG A 311 -2.47 18.77 -23.60
C ARG A 311 -2.55 19.73 -22.40
N TRP A 312 -1.38 20.11 -21.88
CA TRP A 312 -1.24 20.86 -20.63
C TRP A 312 -2.01 22.18 -20.62
N ALA A 313 -1.97 22.90 -21.75
CA ALA A 313 -2.64 24.19 -21.89
C ALA A 313 -4.17 24.06 -21.81
N ASP A 314 -4.72 22.93 -22.26
CA ASP A 314 -6.16 22.66 -22.21
C ASP A 314 -6.60 22.13 -20.83
N ALA A 315 -5.70 21.41 -20.13
CA ALA A 315 -5.95 20.91 -18.77
C ALA A 315 -5.97 22.03 -17.72
N LEU A 316 -5.08 23.03 -17.84
CA LEU A 316 -4.88 24.05 -16.82
C LEU A 316 -6.17 24.82 -16.46
N PRO A 317 -6.98 25.33 -17.41
CA PRO A 317 -8.22 26.04 -17.07
C PRO A 317 -9.22 25.20 -16.27
N LEU A 318 -9.27 23.87 -16.50
CA LEU A 318 -10.13 22.96 -15.74
C LEU A 318 -9.63 22.79 -14.30
N LEU A 319 -8.31 22.71 -14.11
CA LEU A 319 -7.69 22.64 -12.78
C LEU A 319 -7.84 23.95 -12.00
N GLU A 320 -7.70 25.09 -12.66
CA GLU A 320 -7.97 26.40 -12.07
C GLU A 320 -9.44 26.59 -11.69
N ALA A 321 -10.37 26.01 -12.45
CA ALA A 321 -11.79 26.00 -12.11
C ALA A 321 -12.06 25.11 -10.88
N MET A 322 -11.51 23.89 -10.85
CA MET A 322 -11.60 22.99 -9.69
C MET A 322 -11.04 23.64 -8.42
N ALA A 323 -9.88 24.30 -8.52
CA ALA A 323 -9.24 24.98 -7.39
C ALA A 323 -10.09 26.06 -6.71
N LYS A 324 -11.09 26.63 -7.41
CA LYS A 324 -11.94 27.72 -6.90
C LYS A 324 -13.13 27.26 -6.08
N GLY A 325 -13.53 25.99 -6.15
CA GLY A 325 -14.76 25.55 -5.50
C GLY A 325 -15.07 24.05 -5.49
N ASP A 326 -14.18 23.20 -6.00
CA ASP A 326 -14.36 21.75 -5.93
C ASP A 326 -13.83 21.19 -4.60
N ALA A 327 -14.69 20.52 -3.84
CA ALA A 327 -14.33 19.90 -2.56
C ALA A 327 -13.26 18.80 -2.73
N GLU A 328 -13.18 18.17 -3.90
CA GLU A 328 -12.21 17.12 -4.21
C GLU A 328 -10.91 17.68 -4.83
N TYR A 329 -10.76 19.00 -4.99
CA TYR A 329 -9.55 19.59 -5.59
C TYR A 329 -8.25 19.14 -4.90
N ALA A 330 -8.30 18.83 -3.60
CA ALA A 330 -7.17 18.30 -2.85
C ALA A 330 -6.52 17.07 -3.52
N THR A 331 -7.32 16.24 -4.20
CA THR A 331 -6.89 15.03 -4.94
C THR A 331 -6.28 15.31 -6.32
N TYR A 332 -6.30 16.56 -6.78
CA TYR A 332 -5.77 17.01 -8.09
C TYR A 332 -4.63 18.01 -7.96
N ARG A 333 -4.14 18.31 -6.75
CA ARG A 333 -3.10 19.34 -6.51
C ARG A 333 -1.78 18.98 -7.18
N ASP A 334 -1.39 17.74 -7.03
CA ASP A 334 -0.28 17.04 -7.67
C ASP A 334 -0.41 17.01 -9.19
N THR A 335 -1.62 16.76 -9.71
CA THR A 335 -1.91 16.90 -11.14
C THR A 335 -1.73 18.34 -11.61
N HIS A 336 -2.21 19.33 -10.84
CA HIS A 336 -2.07 20.75 -11.16
C HIS A 336 -0.59 21.18 -11.20
N ALA A 337 0.20 20.79 -10.19
CA ALA A 337 1.62 21.07 -10.16
C ALA A 337 2.35 20.44 -11.37
N THR A 338 1.96 19.22 -11.76
CA THR A 338 2.48 18.53 -12.95
C THR A 338 2.14 19.28 -14.24
N VAL A 339 0.90 19.75 -14.40
CA VAL A 339 0.48 20.54 -15.57
C VAL A 339 1.26 21.85 -15.68
N LEU A 340 1.47 22.55 -14.56
CA LEU A 340 2.29 23.76 -14.53
C LEU A 340 3.75 23.45 -14.93
N ALA A 341 4.33 22.36 -14.42
CA ALA A 341 5.66 21.92 -14.85
C ALA A 341 5.71 21.61 -16.36
N GLY A 342 4.70 20.93 -16.90
CA GLY A 342 4.55 20.64 -18.33
C GLY A 342 4.45 21.88 -19.22
N LEU A 343 3.97 23.00 -18.68
CA LEU A 343 3.94 24.31 -19.33
C LEU A 343 5.25 25.11 -19.15
N GLY A 344 6.29 24.53 -18.57
CA GLY A 344 7.54 25.21 -18.26
C GLY A 344 7.46 26.15 -17.04
N ARG A 345 6.34 26.13 -16.29
CA ARG A 345 6.11 26.93 -15.08
C ARG A 345 6.52 26.16 -13.81
N ARG A 346 7.62 25.41 -13.88
CA ARG A 346 8.06 24.49 -12.81
C ARG A 346 8.34 25.19 -11.49
N GLU A 347 8.99 26.36 -11.51
CA GLU A 347 9.27 27.12 -10.29
C GLU A 347 7.99 27.64 -9.61
N GLU A 348 7.00 28.03 -10.41
CA GLU A 348 5.70 28.45 -9.88
C GLU A 348 4.98 27.27 -9.21
N ALA A 349 4.97 26.11 -9.87
CA ALA A 349 4.44 24.87 -9.32
C ALA A 349 5.10 24.52 -7.98
N ALA A 350 6.45 24.54 -7.92
CA ALA A 350 7.20 24.28 -6.71
C ALA A 350 6.81 25.25 -5.58
N ARG A 351 6.78 26.57 -5.85
CA ARG A 351 6.41 27.57 -4.84
C ARG A 351 4.98 27.39 -4.32
N ALA A 352 4.02 27.21 -5.22
CA ALA A 352 2.61 27.05 -4.85
C ALA A 352 2.37 25.76 -4.06
N PHE A 353 2.93 24.65 -4.54
CA PHE A 353 2.78 23.34 -3.92
C PHE A 353 3.49 23.27 -2.56
N GLY A 354 4.74 23.74 -2.48
CA GLY A 354 5.49 23.78 -1.22
C GLY A 354 4.83 24.67 -0.16
N LYS A 355 4.27 25.82 -0.56
CA LYS A 355 3.48 26.67 0.36
C LYS A 355 2.30 25.89 0.93
N GLN A 356 1.52 25.22 0.07
CA GLN A 356 0.37 24.43 0.50
C GLN A 356 0.76 23.31 1.48
N LEU A 357 1.83 22.56 1.18
CA LEU A 357 2.30 21.48 2.07
C LEU A 357 2.76 22.00 3.44
N LEU A 358 3.28 23.22 3.51
CA LEU A 358 3.66 23.86 4.78
C LEU A 358 2.48 24.45 5.55
N GLU A 359 1.34 24.71 4.90
CA GLU A 359 0.12 25.22 5.54
C GLU A 359 -0.76 24.10 6.13
N VAL A 360 -0.58 22.85 5.71
CA VAL A 360 -1.23 21.68 6.34
C VAL A 360 -0.74 21.53 7.78
N ASP A 361 -1.65 21.24 8.71
CA ASP A 361 -1.39 21.08 10.15
C ASP A 361 -0.12 20.25 10.40
N GLU A 362 0.85 20.78 11.15
CA GLU A 362 2.12 20.12 11.47
C GLU A 362 1.94 18.76 12.17
N ALA A 363 0.79 18.52 12.81
CA ALA A 363 0.45 17.23 13.41
C ALA A 363 0.17 16.13 12.36
N GLU A 364 -0.24 16.50 11.15
CA GLU A 364 -0.52 15.54 10.08
C GLU A 364 0.79 15.07 9.43
N ARG A 365 0.92 13.75 9.26
CA ARG A 365 2.09 13.16 8.60
C ARG A 365 2.09 13.56 7.12
N LEU A 366 3.20 14.11 6.65
CA LEU A 366 3.37 14.43 5.22
C LEU A 366 3.45 13.13 4.40
N ASP A 367 2.67 13.06 3.33
CA ASP A 367 2.70 11.94 2.39
C ASP A 367 4.03 11.91 1.60
N SER A 368 4.56 10.72 1.33
CA SER A 368 5.84 10.58 0.64
C SER A 368 5.77 10.93 -0.84
N ASP A 369 4.61 10.78 -1.48
CA ASP A 369 4.41 11.11 -2.90
C ASP A 369 4.35 12.64 -3.07
N ASP A 370 3.72 13.35 -2.13
CA ASP A 370 3.76 14.82 -2.05
C ASP A 370 5.20 15.34 -1.87
N LEU A 371 5.96 14.76 -0.94
CA LEU A 371 7.37 15.11 -0.75
C LEU A 371 8.18 14.87 -2.03
N LEU A 372 8.00 13.71 -2.67
CA LEU A 372 8.72 13.36 -3.88
C LEU A 372 8.35 14.29 -5.03
N LEU A 373 7.08 14.63 -5.21
CA LEU A 373 6.66 15.59 -6.23
C LEU A 373 7.30 16.95 -6.00
N TYR A 374 7.31 17.45 -4.75
CA TYR A 374 8.01 18.70 -4.43
C TYR A 374 9.50 18.62 -4.81
N ALA A 375 10.18 17.53 -4.47
CA ALA A 375 11.58 17.28 -4.82
C ALA A 375 11.83 17.34 -6.33
N ARG A 376 10.94 16.70 -7.11
CA ARG A 376 11.00 16.69 -8.58
C ARG A 376 10.76 18.09 -9.17
N LEU A 377 9.87 18.87 -8.57
CA LEU A 377 9.60 20.26 -8.98
C LEU A 377 10.77 21.18 -8.67
N SER A 378 11.42 21.04 -7.51
CA SER A 378 12.56 21.90 -7.13
C SER A 378 13.85 21.55 -7.88
N GLY A 379 13.96 20.35 -8.44
CA GLY A 379 14.99 20.02 -9.43
C GLY A 379 16.31 19.47 -8.87
N GLY A 380 16.32 19.01 -7.60
CA GLY A 380 17.37 18.11 -7.11
C GLY A 380 18.73 18.71 -6.75
N SER A 381 18.78 19.72 -5.87
CA SER A 381 20.05 20.20 -5.29
C SER A 381 19.93 20.68 -3.84
N TRP A 382 18.93 20.15 -3.12
CA TRP A 382 18.61 20.59 -1.77
C TRP A 382 19.69 20.20 -0.75
N ARG A 383 20.49 19.17 -1.03
CA ARG A 383 21.63 18.73 -0.19
C ARG A 383 22.72 19.79 0.00
N HIS A 384 22.81 20.79 -0.87
CA HIS A 384 23.78 21.89 -0.76
C HIS A 384 23.23 23.12 -0.01
N GLY A 385 22.16 22.95 0.78
CA GLY A 385 21.66 23.99 1.68
C GLY A 385 20.85 25.11 1.02
N GLY A 386 20.37 24.88 -0.21
CA GLY A 386 19.64 25.89 -0.99
C GLY A 386 18.12 25.88 -0.84
N ASP A 387 17.53 24.77 -0.39
CA ASP A 387 16.07 24.59 -0.35
C ASP A 387 15.55 24.39 1.08
N VAL A 388 15.20 25.51 1.71
CA VAL A 388 14.66 25.55 3.09
C VAL A 388 13.32 24.84 3.19
N VAL A 389 12.49 24.89 2.13
CA VAL A 389 11.18 24.23 2.12
C VAL A 389 11.39 22.72 2.13
N MET A 390 12.22 22.20 1.23
CA MET A 390 12.55 20.78 1.18
C MET A 390 13.09 20.26 2.51
N THR A 391 13.98 21.01 3.15
CA THR A 391 14.54 20.65 4.46
C THR A 391 13.44 20.52 5.53
N LYS A 392 12.47 21.45 5.56
CA LYS A 392 11.33 21.38 6.49
C LYS A 392 10.41 20.21 6.18
N LEU A 393 10.10 19.99 4.90
CA LEU A 393 9.24 18.88 4.47
C LEU A 393 9.87 17.52 4.80
N LEU A 394 11.18 17.36 4.57
CA LEU A 394 11.93 16.17 4.95
C LEU A 394 11.90 15.95 6.46
N ALA A 395 12.19 16.98 7.27
CA ALA A 395 12.16 16.88 8.73
C ALA A 395 10.76 16.49 9.26
N ARG A 396 9.69 17.02 8.65
CA ARG A 396 8.31 16.66 8.97
C ARG A 396 8.01 15.22 8.58
N ALA A 397 8.36 14.81 7.36
CA ALA A 397 8.10 13.46 6.88
C ALA A 397 8.94 12.39 7.60
N SER A 398 10.16 12.74 8.05
CA SER A 398 11.09 11.80 8.70
C SER A 398 10.88 11.62 10.20
N LYS A 399 9.92 12.31 10.82
CA LYS A 399 9.70 12.32 12.28
C LYS A 399 9.66 10.91 12.91
N ASP A 400 9.05 9.95 12.22
CA ASP A 400 8.89 8.57 12.68
C ASP A 400 9.67 7.56 11.81
N MET A 401 10.73 8.01 11.13
CA MET A 401 11.56 7.17 10.26
C MET A 401 13.01 7.17 10.70
N PRO A 402 13.77 6.08 10.42
CA PRO A 402 15.20 6.08 10.67
C PRO A 402 15.89 7.24 9.95
N GLU A 403 16.83 7.87 10.64
CA GLU A 403 17.53 9.07 10.16
C GLU A 403 18.14 8.84 8.76
N GLY A 404 17.94 9.81 7.87
CA GLY A 404 18.52 9.80 6.52
C GLY A 404 17.80 8.92 5.48
N VAL A 405 16.99 7.93 5.87
CA VAL A 405 16.35 6.98 4.91
C VAL A 405 15.58 7.69 3.82
N LEU A 406 14.69 8.62 4.19
CA LEU A 406 13.83 9.31 3.25
C LEU A 406 14.65 10.24 2.34
N GLN A 407 15.68 10.87 2.89
CA GLN A 407 16.65 11.70 2.15
C GLN A 407 17.41 10.89 1.10
N GLU A 408 17.87 9.69 1.46
CA GLU A 408 18.57 8.79 0.54
C GLU A 408 17.64 8.20 -0.51
N TRP A 409 16.39 7.87 -0.16
CA TRP A 409 15.38 7.46 -1.14
C TRP A 409 15.05 8.56 -2.16
N VAL A 410 14.77 9.79 -1.71
CA VAL A 410 14.51 10.91 -2.62
C VAL A 410 15.71 11.16 -3.54
N ALA A 411 16.93 11.15 -3.00
CA ALA A 411 18.14 11.30 -3.81
C ALA A 411 18.26 10.18 -4.87
N ALA A 412 17.99 8.93 -4.50
CA ALA A 412 18.00 7.80 -5.42
C ALA A 412 16.99 7.98 -6.57
N VAL A 413 15.76 8.45 -6.27
CA VAL A 413 14.72 8.71 -7.30
C VAL A 413 15.18 9.79 -8.28
N LEU A 414 15.87 10.83 -7.79
CA LEU A 414 16.36 11.95 -8.59
C LEU A 414 17.69 11.65 -9.31
N GLY A 415 18.30 10.49 -9.06
CA GLY A 415 19.63 10.13 -9.57
C GLY A 415 20.76 10.97 -8.97
N GLU A 416 20.57 11.49 -7.76
CA GLU A 416 21.60 12.15 -6.97
C GLU A 416 22.48 11.11 -6.25
N PRO A 417 23.71 11.49 -5.83
CA PRO A 417 24.55 10.61 -5.02
C PRO A 417 23.87 10.18 -3.72
N VAL A 418 23.85 8.88 -3.47
CA VAL A 418 23.27 8.25 -2.27
C VAL A 418 24.37 7.83 -1.30
N ASP A 419 24.20 8.12 -0.01
CA ASP A 419 25.04 7.57 1.04
C ASP A 419 24.64 6.12 1.33
N ALA A 420 25.31 5.19 0.67
CA ALA A 420 25.09 3.75 0.85
C ALA A 420 25.37 3.28 2.28
N GLU A 421 26.24 3.96 3.04
CA GLU A 421 26.53 3.60 4.42
C GLU A 421 25.40 4.00 5.36
N ALA A 422 24.77 5.14 5.12
CA ALA A 422 23.53 5.53 5.82
C ALA A 422 22.43 4.47 5.62
N LEU A 423 22.23 3.99 4.39
CA LEU A 423 21.25 2.93 4.09
C LEU A 423 21.59 1.57 4.73
N ARG A 424 22.86 1.25 4.97
CA ARG A 424 23.26 -0.01 5.63
C ARG A 424 22.94 -0.03 7.12
N LYS A 425 22.84 1.13 7.76
CA LYS A 425 22.49 1.26 9.19
C LYS A 425 21.00 1.03 9.45
N VAL A 426 20.20 0.95 8.39
CA VAL A 426 18.75 0.83 8.45
C VAL A 426 18.35 -0.63 8.21
N PRO A 427 17.35 -1.18 8.93
CA PRO A 427 16.87 -2.54 8.70
C PRO A 427 16.52 -2.79 7.23
N ALA A 428 16.92 -3.96 6.71
CA ALA A 428 16.72 -4.32 5.31
C ALA A 428 15.24 -4.48 4.93
N GLU A 429 14.39 -4.69 5.93
CA GLU A 429 12.94 -4.82 5.81
C GLU A 429 12.26 -3.46 5.55
N ASN A 430 12.96 -2.34 5.76
CA ASN A 430 12.42 -1.02 5.46
C ASN A 430 12.25 -0.86 3.93
N PRO A 431 11.02 -0.61 3.44
CA PRO A 431 10.76 -0.63 2.00
C PRO A 431 11.43 0.52 1.23
N TYR A 432 11.72 1.65 1.90
CA TYR A 432 12.47 2.76 1.29
C TYR A 432 13.93 2.38 1.01
N VAL A 433 14.55 1.54 1.86
CA VAL A 433 15.92 1.05 1.65
C VAL A 433 15.96 0.13 0.44
N GLY A 434 15.01 -0.80 0.34
CA GLY A 434 14.85 -1.67 -0.82
C GLY A 434 14.65 -0.84 -2.10
N ALA A 435 13.80 0.17 -2.06
CA ALA A 435 13.50 1.01 -3.21
C ALA A 435 14.71 1.85 -3.63
N ALA A 436 15.41 2.47 -2.68
CA ALA A 436 16.64 3.22 -2.95
C ALA A 436 17.71 2.33 -3.61
N ARG A 437 17.88 1.08 -3.16
CA ARG A 437 18.82 0.13 -3.78
C ARG A 437 18.45 -0.21 -5.23
N VAL A 438 17.17 -0.43 -5.51
CA VAL A 438 16.70 -0.65 -6.89
C VAL A 438 16.96 0.58 -7.76
N LEU A 439 16.67 1.78 -7.26
CA LEU A 439 16.84 3.03 -7.99
C LEU A 439 18.32 3.38 -8.22
N MET A 440 19.19 3.11 -7.24
CA MET A 440 20.65 3.20 -7.42
C MET A 440 21.13 2.23 -8.51
N ALA A 441 20.67 0.98 -8.48
CA ALA A 441 21.01 -0.01 -9.50
C ALA A 441 20.48 0.38 -10.88
N LEU A 442 19.27 0.96 -10.96
CA LEU A 442 18.70 1.55 -12.16
C LEU A 442 19.56 2.69 -12.69
N ALA A 443 20.13 3.53 -11.82
CA ALA A 443 20.99 4.63 -12.25
C ALA A 443 22.29 4.17 -12.93
N GLU A 444 22.79 2.98 -12.61
CA GLU A 444 23.96 2.38 -13.25
C GLU A 444 23.61 1.81 -14.63
N GLU A 445 23.04 0.60 -14.69
CA GLU A 445 22.64 -0.07 -15.93
C GLU A 445 21.49 -1.07 -15.66
N PRO A 446 20.70 -1.44 -16.69
CA PRO A 446 19.58 -2.38 -16.53
C PRO A 446 19.96 -3.73 -15.87
N GLU A 447 21.13 -4.27 -16.17
CA GLU A 447 21.61 -5.56 -15.67
C GLU A 447 21.85 -5.55 -14.15
N PHE A 448 22.25 -4.41 -13.59
CA PHE A 448 22.35 -4.24 -12.14
C PHE A 448 20.95 -4.18 -11.50
N ALA A 449 20.02 -3.47 -12.12
CA ALA A 449 18.65 -3.37 -11.66
C ALA A 449 17.93 -4.73 -11.65
N ALA A 450 18.21 -5.61 -12.63
CA ALA A 450 17.64 -6.96 -12.69
C ALA A 450 17.90 -7.76 -11.40
N ARG A 451 19.15 -7.74 -10.91
CA ARG A 451 19.54 -8.41 -9.67
C ARG A 451 18.87 -7.78 -8.44
N ALA A 452 18.73 -6.46 -8.41
CA ALA A 452 18.10 -5.76 -7.31
C ALA A 452 16.59 -6.04 -7.23
N VAL A 453 15.90 -6.19 -8.37
CA VAL A 453 14.44 -6.39 -8.43
C VAL A 453 14.01 -7.84 -8.19
N ALA A 454 14.89 -8.83 -8.43
CA ALA A 454 14.55 -10.24 -8.32
C ALA A 454 13.94 -10.64 -6.95
N GLY A 455 14.40 -10.01 -5.86
CA GLY A 455 13.91 -10.27 -4.49
C GLY A 455 12.89 -9.26 -3.95
N VAL A 456 12.47 -8.29 -4.76
CA VAL A 456 11.61 -7.17 -4.33
C VAL A 456 10.15 -7.57 -4.29
N ASP A 457 9.43 -7.17 -3.24
CA ASP A 457 7.97 -7.32 -3.11
C ASP A 457 7.23 -6.05 -3.55
N PHE A 458 5.90 -6.07 -3.46
CA PHE A 458 5.05 -4.94 -3.82
C PHE A 458 5.30 -3.69 -2.94
N ARG A 459 5.69 -3.86 -1.67
CA ARG A 459 5.89 -2.74 -0.74
C ARG A 459 7.12 -1.93 -1.15
N VAL A 460 8.20 -2.61 -1.49
CA VAL A 460 9.39 -1.96 -2.05
C VAL A 460 9.07 -1.36 -3.42
N MET A 461 8.37 -2.09 -4.30
CA MET A 461 8.03 -1.59 -5.64
C MET A 461 7.15 -0.34 -5.62
N ARG A 462 6.24 -0.20 -4.64
CA ARG A 462 5.46 1.03 -4.43
C ARG A 462 6.36 2.27 -4.35
N PHE A 463 7.47 2.20 -3.61
CA PHE A 463 8.40 3.32 -3.46
C PHE A 463 9.45 3.41 -4.57
N VAL A 464 9.65 2.36 -5.37
CA VAL A 464 10.36 2.46 -6.65
C VAL A 464 9.55 3.31 -7.63
N GLY A 465 8.22 3.20 -7.57
CA GLY A 465 7.27 3.95 -8.38
C GLY A 465 7.00 3.31 -9.74
N SER A 466 5.81 3.54 -10.29
CA SER A 466 5.36 2.92 -11.54
C SER A 466 6.21 3.31 -12.74
N GLU A 467 6.71 4.56 -12.79
CA GLU A 467 7.63 5.04 -13.83
C GLU A 467 8.88 4.15 -13.96
N ALA A 468 9.58 3.90 -12.84
CA ALA A 468 10.76 3.03 -12.81
C ALA A 468 10.38 1.57 -13.05
N GLY A 469 9.30 1.09 -12.44
CA GLY A 469 8.88 -0.30 -12.59
C GLY A 469 8.50 -0.65 -14.04
N VAL A 470 7.79 0.23 -14.74
CA VAL A 470 7.47 0.07 -16.17
C VAL A 470 8.74 0.14 -17.03
N LEU A 471 9.66 1.08 -16.73
CA LEU A 471 10.94 1.19 -17.43
C LEU A 471 11.75 -0.12 -17.32
N LEU A 472 11.88 -0.66 -16.11
CA LEU A 472 12.60 -1.90 -15.85
C LEU A 472 11.91 -3.09 -16.49
N ALA A 473 10.58 -3.24 -16.33
CA ALA A 473 9.84 -4.34 -16.93
C ALA A 473 10.00 -4.37 -18.46
N ALA A 474 9.87 -3.21 -19.11
CA ALA A 474 10.01 -3.11 -20.56
C ALA A 474 11.46 -3.37 -21.02
N GLU A 475 12.46 -2.91 -20.27
CA GLU A 475 13.87 -3.15 -20.61
C GLU A 475 14.26 -4.63 -20.42
N PHE A 476 13.75 -5.30 -19.38
CA PHE A 476 13.94 -6.75 -19.19
C PHE A 476 13.33 -7.55 -20.34
N GLU A 477 12.12 -7.18 -20.79
CA GLU A 477 11.52 -7.81 -21.98
C GLU A 477 12.38 -7.55 -23.24
N ARG A 478 12.91 -6.34 -23.43
CA ARG A 478 13.82 -6.03 -24.55
C ARG A 478 15.09 -6.90 -24.51
N GLN A 479 15.59 -7.21 -23.32
CA GLN A 479 16.75 -8.08 -23.10
C GLN A 479 16.43 -9.58 -23.16
N GLY A 480 15.16 -9.96 -23.27
CA GLY A 480 14.71 -11.35 -23.37
C GLY A 480 14.39 -12.04 -22.04
N ASP A 481 14.37 -11.32 -20.90
CA ASP A 481 13.94 -11.86 -19.61
C ASP A 481 12.45 -11.57 -19.36
N SER A 482 11.60 -12.26 -20.13
CA SER A 482 10.14 -12.10 -20.05
C SER A 482 9.57 -12.48 -18.67
N ALA A 483 10.21 -13.39 -17.95
CA ALA A 483 9.76 -13.82 -16.62
C ALA A 483 9.94 -12.71 -15.58
N LEU A 484 11.13 -12.11 -15.54
CA LEU A 484 11.40 -10.97 -14.67
C LEU A 484 10.60 -9.74 -15.09
N ALA A 485 10.43 -9.52 -16.40
CA ALA A 485 9.59 -8.44 -16.94
C ALA A 485 8.14 -8.54 -16.46
N ALA A 486 7.51 -9.71 -16.65
CA ALA A 486 6.12 -9.95 -16.24
C ALA A 486 5.94 -9.78 -14.72
N ARG A 487 6.86 -10.32 -13.91
CA ARG A 487 6.84 -10.15 -12.45
C ARG A 487 6.99 -8.68 -12.04
N THR A 488 7.96 -7.98 -12.63
CA THR A 488 8.23 -6.57 -12.31
C THR A 488 7.01 -5.71 -12.66
N LEU A 489 6.41 -5.92 -13.83
CA LEU A 489 5.18 -5.23 -14.25
C LEU A 489 4.03 -5.50 -13.27
N ASP A 490 3.83 -6.74 -12.85
CA ASP A 490 2.75 -7.09 -11.92
C ASP A 490 2.89 -6.36 -10.58
N LEU A 491 4.11 -6.24 -10.07
CA LEU A 491 4.41 -5.52 -8.83
C LEU A 491 4.18 -4.00 -8.92
N THR A 492 4.16 -3.41 -10.12
CA THR A 492 3.88 -1.97 -10.27
C THR A 492 2.40 -1.62 -10.06
N GLY A 493 1.51 -2.59 -10.28
CA GLY A 493 0.06 -2.34 -10.27
C GLY A 493 -0.42 -1.37 -11.37
N VAL A 494 0.32 -1.15 -12.45
CA VAL A 494 -0.16 -0.30 -13.55
C VAL A 494 -1.27 -0.96 -14.36
N SER A 495 -2.11 -0.16 -15.04
CA SER A 495 -3.19 -0.65 -15.93
C SER A 495 -2.67 -1.11 -17.30
N LEU A 496 -1.65 -1.97 -17.30
CA LEU A 496 -0.99 -2.48 -18.51
C LEU A 496 -0.82 -3.99 -18.37
N SER A 497 -1.26 -4.75 -19.38
CA SER A 497 -0.99 -6.19 -19.38
C SER A 497 0.44 -6.49 -19.85
N PHE A 498 0.94 -7.67 -19.52
CA PHE A 498 2.25 -8.08 -20.00
C PHE A 498 2.28 -8.22 -21.52
N GLU A 499 1.22 -8.76 -22.14
CA GLU A 499 1.09 -8.88 -23.60
C GLU A 499 1.11 -7.50 -24.27
N ASP A 500 0.39 -6.53 -23.72
CA ASP A 500 0.42 -5.14 -24.21
C ASP A 500 1.82 -4.53 -24.11
N LEU A 501 2.52 -4.76 -23.01
CA LEU A 501 3.92 -4.33 -22.85
C LEU A 501 4.82 -4.99 -23.91
N GLN A 502 4.66 -6.28 -24.17
CA GLN A 502 5.43 -6.99 -25.22
C GLN A 502 5.14 -6.41 -26.60
N ASP A 503 3.86 -6.18 -26.92
CA ASP A 503 3.44 -5.59 -28.19
C ASP A 503 4.02 -4.17 -28.39
N VAL A 504 4.06 -3.36 -27.32
CA VAL A 504 4.73 -2.06 -27.35
C VAL A 504 6.22 -2.23 -27.57
N VAL A 505 6.91 -3.04 -26.75
CA VAL A 505 8.36 -3.24 -26.86
C VAL A 505 8.73 -3.76 -28.25
N GLN A 506 7.91 -4.62 -28.86
CA GLN A 506 8.14 -5.16 -30.19
C GLN A 506 7.72 -4.21 -31.33
N GLY A 507 7.13 -3.05 -31.01
CA GLY A 507 6.70 -2.05 -31.98
C GLY A 507 5.42 -2.42 -32.74
N ARG A 508 4.66 -3.40 -32.26
CA ARG A 508 3.36 -3.82 -32.82
C ARG A 508 2.24 -2.86 -32.45
N GLN A 509 2.36 -2.23 -31.27
CA GLN A 509 1.41 -1.21 -30.80
C GLN A 509 2.13 0.08 -30.41
N PRO A 510 1.57 1.26 -30.75
CA PRO A 510 2.12 2.53 -30.30
C PRO A 510 1.81 2.76 -28.82
N VAL A 511 2.72 3.41 -28.09
CA VAL A 511 2.52 3.79 -26.67
C VAL A 511 1.22 4.61 -26.48
N ASN A 512 0.83 5.41 -27.48
CA ASN A 512 -0.36 6.25 -27.40
C ASN A 512 -1.69 5.45 -27.40
N ALA A 513 -1.67 4.16 -27.76
CA ALA A 513 -2.85 3.31 -27.66
C ALA A 513 -3.31 3.12 -26.21
N PHE A 514 -2.41 3.31 -25.24
CA PHE A 514 -2.65 3.11 -23.82
C PHE A 514 -2.96 4.43 -23.11
N GLY A 515 -4.14 4.98 -23.40
CA GLY A 515 -4.57 6.28 -22.85
C GLY A 515 -4.78 6.34 -21.34
N VAL A 516 -4.60 5.21 -20.63
CA VAL A 516 -4.68 5.12 -19.16
C VAL A 516 -3.34 5.27 -18.46
N LEU A 517 -2.23 5.15 -19.20
CA LEU A 517 -0.89 5.31 -18.64
C LEU A 517 -0.62 6.76 -18.30
N GLU A 518 0.03 6.96 -17.16
CA GLU A 518 0.51 8.27 -16.74
C GLU A 518 1.73 8.70 -17.58
N TRP A 519 2.03 9.99 -17.59
CA TRP A 519 3.05 10.56 -18.48
C TRP A 519 4.45 9.94 -18.26
N GLY A 520 4.82 9.63 -17.01
CA GLY A 520 6.11 9.00 -16.68
C GLY A 520 6.20 7.57 -17.21
N GLU A 521 5.13 6.79 -17.08
CA GLU A 521 5.03 5.42 -17.61
C GLU A 521 5.12 5.41 -19.14
N ARG A 522 4.48 6.39 -19.80
CA ARG A 522 4.60 6.57 -21.26
C ARG A 522 6.03 6.93 -21.66
N ALA A 523 6.68 7.83 -20.93
CA ALA A 523 8.08 8.20 -21.19
C ALA A 523 9.02 7.00 -21.02
N ALA A 524 8.78 6.15 -20.04
CA ALA A 524 9.50 4.90 -19.81
C ALA A 524 9.38 3.95 -21.01
N LEU A 525 8.16 3.65 -21.47
CA LEU A 525 7.96 2.81 -22.65
C LEU A 525 8.58 3.40 -23.92
N GLN A 526 8.49 4.72 -24.12
CA GLN A 526 9.12 5.40 -25.24
C GLN A 526 10.66 5.30 -25.20
N LEU A 527 11.26 5.33 -24.01
CA LEU A 527 12.71 5.18 -23.84
C LEU A 527 13.16 3.78 -24.25
N VAL A 528 12.47 2.74 -23.80
CA VAL A 528 12.79 1.35 -24.16
C VAL A 528 12.61 1.14 -25.67
N LEU A 529 11.56 1.69 -26.27
CA LEU A 529 11.38 1.68 -27.72
C LEU A 529 12.54 2.34 -28.47
N ALA A 530 12.99 3.51 -28.01
CA ALA A 530 14.13 4.20 -28.60
C ALA A 530 15.42 3.36 -28.51
N ARG A 531 15.66 2.73 -27.36
CA ARG A 531 16.79 1.81 -27.14
C ARG A 531 16.69 0.55 -27.99
N LYS A 532 15.48 0.02 -28.20
CA LYS A 532 15.28 -1.10 -29.14
C LYS A 532 15.62 -0.70 -30.56
N LEU A 533 15.20 0.48 -31.01
CA LEU A 533 15.56 0.97 -32.36
C LEU A 533 17.08 1.04 -32.51
N ASP A 534 17.81 1.49 -31.48
CA ASP A 534 19.29 1.46 -31.48
C ASP A 534 19.85 0.04 -31.58
N ALA A 535 19.35 -0.89 -30.77
CA ALA A 535 19.76 -2.30 -30.80
C ALA A 535 19.47 -2.97 -32.16
N ASP A 536 18.39 -2.56 -32.83
CA ASP A 536 18.01 -3.02 -34.17
C ASP A 536 18.79 -2.28 -35.30
N GLY A 537 19.63 -1.29 -34.99
CA GLY A 537 20.32 -0.46 -35.99
C GLY A 537 19.43 0.50 -36.78
N LYS A 538 18.27 0.88 -36.25
CA LYS A 538 17.30 1.80 -36.84
C LYS A 538 17.46 3.23 -36.30
N ASP A 539 16.92 4.22 -37.01
CA ASP A 539 16.92 5.62 -36.53
C ASP A 539 15.98 5.78 -35.32
N SER A 540 16.56 6.09 -34.17
CA SER A 540 15.88 6.32 -32.89
C SER A 540 15.77 7.79 -32.49
N LYS A 541 16.30 8.73 -33.30
CA LYS A 541 16.41 10.15 -32.93
C LYS A 541 15.06 10.76 -32.59
N ALA A 542 14.02 10.45 -33.39
CA ALA A 542 12.66 10.92 -33.14
C ALA A 542 12.08 10.34 -31.84
N ALA A 543 12.33 9.05 -31.56
CA ALA A 543 11.86 8.40 -30.33
C ALA A 543 12.49 9.03 -29.09
N TYR A 544 13.82 9.27 -29.08
CA TYR A 544 14.49 9.98 -27.98
C TYR A 544 14.00 11.42 -27.80
N ALA A 545 13.63 12.11 -28.89
CA ALA A 545 13.04 13.45 -28.78
C ALA A 545 11.66 13.42 -28.10
N LEU A 546 10.85 12.40 -28.37
CA LEU A 546 9.58 12.19 -27.67
C LEU A 546 9.79 11.92 -26.18
N VAL A 547 10.77 11.08 -25.82
CA VAL A 547 11.13 10.82 -24.41
C VAL A 547 11.49 12.12 -23.70
N LYS A 548 12.37 12.94 -24.30
CA LYS A 548 12.76 14.24 -23.73
C LYS A 548 11.58 15.20 -23.55
N LYS A 549 10.58 15.14 -24.42
CA LYS A 549 9.35 15.93 -24.32
C LYS A 549 8.42 15.39 -23.23
N ALA A 550 8.38 14.08 -23.02
CA ALA A 550 7.50 13.44 -22.05
C ALA A 550 8.10 13.42 -20.62
N ALA A 551 9.42 13.33 -20.48
CA ALA A 551 10.12 13.31 -19.20
C ALA A 551 10.25 14.73 -18.63
N LEU A 552 9.14 15.26 -18.11
CA LEU A 552 8.99 16.66 -17.70
C LEU A 552 9.80 17.05 -16.46
N MET A 553 10.03 16.11 -15.57
CA MET A 553 10.67 16.33 -14.27
C MET A 553 11.78 15.31 -14.05
N PRO A 554 12.79 15.62 -13.22
CA PRO A 554 13.79 14.65 -12.80
C PRO A 554 13.12 13.42 -12.19
N GLY A 555 13.70 12.26 -12.47
CA GLY A 555 13.14 10.96 -12.11
C GLY A 555 13.79 9.81 -12.89
N PRO A 556 13.35 8.56 -12.66
CA PRO A 556 13.94 7.35 -13.22
C PRO A 556 14.19 7.41 -14.72
N VAL A 557 13.24 7.91 -15.52
CA VAL A 557 13.42 8.00 -16.98
C VAL A 557 14.52 9.01 -17.36
N THR A 558 14.57 10.17 -16.70
CA THR A 558 15.62 11.17 -16.96
C THR A 558 17.01 10.68 -16.51
N VAL A 559 17.07 9.89 -15.43
CA VAL A 559 18.29 9.27 -14.94
C VAL A 559 18.79 8.26 -15.96
N ALA A 560 17.96 7.29 -16.35
CA ALA A 560 18.29 6.31 -17.38
C ALA A 560 18.68 6.95 -18.71
N LEU A 561 17.97 8.01 -19.14
CA LEU A 561 18.31 8.75 -20.36
C LEU A 561 19.71 9.39 -20.31
N LYS A 562 20.19 9.74 -19.12
CA LYS A 562 21.49 10.36 -18.90
C LYS A 562 22.60 9.32 -18.71
N SER A 563 22.34 8.24 -17.97
CA SER A 563 23.37 7.30 -17.52
C SER A 563 23.49 6.05 -18.38
N TRP A 564 22.42 5.57 -19.00
CA TRP A 564 22.48 4.32 -19.74
C TRP A 564 23.14 4.51 -21.10
N ASP A 565 24.12 3.66 -21.37
CA ASP A 565 24.71 3.54 -22.70
C ASP A 565 23.66 3.12 -23.73
N ARG A 566 23.77 3.69 -24.93
CA ARG A 566 22.90 3.35 -26.05
C ARG A 566 23.29 1.95 -26.55
N PRO A 567 22.32 1.02 -26.73
CA PRO A 567 22.63 -0.30 -27.24
C PRO A 567 23.32 -0.21 -28.61
N THR A 568 24.36 -1.00 -28.80
CA THR A 568 24.99 -1.13 -30.13
C THR A 568 24.24 -2.20 -30.92
N PRO A 569 24.10 -2.05 -32.25
CA PRO A 569 23.53 -3.10 -33.08
C PRO A 569 24.39 -4.36 -32.97
N SER A 570 23.86 -5.42 -32.36
CA SER A 570 24.56 -6.69 -32.35
C SER A 570 24.34 -7.36 -33.71
N ASN A 571 25.39 -7.46 -34.52
CA ASN A 571 25.40 -8.37 -35.68
C ASN A 571 25.40 -9.86 -35.22
N ALA A 572 25.44 -10.11 -33.91
CA ALA A 572 25.32 -11.44 -33.33
C ALA A 572 23.89 -11.94 -33.50
N VAL A 573 23.76 -13.05 -34.22
CA VAL A 573 22.51 -13.79 -34.37
C VAL A 573 22.06 -14.26 -32.99
N ALA A 574 20.79 -14.04 -32.63
CA ALA A 574 20.20 -14.54 -31.39
C ALA A 574 20.43 -16.07 -31.28
N GLY A 575 21.29 -16.47 -30.36
CA GLY A 575 21.72 -17.86 -30.17
C GLY A 575 23.19 -18.04 -29.74
N ASP A 576 24.04 -17.02 -29.86
CA ASP A 576 25.49 -17.12 -29.59
C ASP A 576 25.95 -16.72 -28.18
N SER A 577 25.05 -16.39 -27.25
CA SER A 577 25.42 -16.21 -25.84
C SER A 577 25.44 -17.56 -25.12
N VAL A 578 26.66 -18.02 -24.83
CA VAL A 578 27.05 -19.16 -23.98
C VAL A 578 26.27 -19.17 -22.63
N PRO A 579 25.97 -20.35 -22.04
CA PRO A 579 24.94 -20.55 -21.00
C PRO A 579 25.08 -19.73 -19.73
#